data_AF-A0A1C6EMV2-F1
#
_entry.id   AF-A0A1C6EMV2-F1
#
_cell.length_a   1.000
_cell.length_b   1.000
_cell.length_c   1.000
_cell.angle_alpha   90.00
_cell.angle_beta   90.00
_cell.angle_gamma   90.00
#
_symmetry.space_group_name_H-M   'P 1'
#
loop_
_entity.id
_entity.type
_entity.pdbx_description
1 polymer ?
#
loop_
_entity_poly.entity_id
_entity_poly.type
_entity_poly.pdbx_seq_one_letter_code
_entity_poly.pdbx_strand_id
1 'polypeptide(L)'
;MIKPDMKLTESFFKAIYGYELTYPGFAEMAMIKFMAMGSKNARAYYKQFSEKYENEAKQTFKNVGVWYVEQLEKERQEKKRKEVITWKKDPKKMSNKELLNSLEKLVKGDL
;
A
#
# COMPACT_ATOMS: atom_id res chain seq x y z
N MET A 1 29.18 -9.60 17.06
CA MET A 1 30.56 -9.07 17.19
C MET A 1 30.91 -8.41 15.88
N ILE A 2 31.23 -7.11 15.87
CA ILE A 2 31.61 -6.35 14.66
C ILE A 2 33.12 -6.45 14.51
N LYS A 3 33.62 -6.64 13.28
CA LYS A 3 35.06 -6.80 13.01
C LYS A 3 35.59 -5.64 12.15
N PRO A 4 36.89 -5.28 12.28
CA PRO A 4 37.50 -4.21 11.48
C PRO A 4 37.43 -4.40 9.96
N ASP A 5 37.27 -5.64 9.50
CA ASP A 5 37.19 -6.05 8.08
C ASP A 5 35.74 -6.25 7.58
N MET A 6 34.72 -5.99 8.40
CA MET A 6 33.32 -6.06 7.95
C MET A 6 33.02 -4.98 6.91
N LYS A 7 32.50 -5.38 5.76
CA LYS A 7 31.95 -4.46 4.77
C LYS A 7 30.66 -3.83 5.28
N LEU A 8 30.62 -2.50 5.37
CA LEU A 8 29.40 -1.75 5.65
C LEU A 8 28.53 -1.73 4.38
N THR A 9 27.70 -2.75 4.21
CA THR A 9 26.78 -2.88 3.07
C THR A 9 25.45 -2.18 3.34
N GLU A 10 24.70 -1.92 2.28
CA GLU A 10 23.31 -1.43 2.37
C GLU A 10 22.42 -2.39 3.20
N SER A 11 22.61 -3.70 3.04
CA SER A 11 21.90 -4.72 3.84
C SER A 11 22.20 -4.62 5.33
N PHE A 12 23.42 -4.23 5.70
CA PHE A 12 23.82 -4.06 7.09
C PHE A 12 23.14 -2.83 7.71
N PHE A 13 23.14 -1.69 7.02
CA PHE A 13 22.42 -0.50 7.50
C PHE A 13 20.90 -0.72 7.53
N LYS A 14 20.35 -1.51 6.60
CA LYS A 14 18.95 -1.93 6.63
C LYS A 14 18.60 -2.75 7.88
N ALA A 15 19.49 -3.64 8.31
CA ALA A 15 19.29 -4.37 9.56
C ALA A 15 19.28 -3.44 10.77
N ILE A 16 20.22 -2.49 10.85
CA ILE A 16 20.25 -1.47 11.92
C ILE A 16 18.97 -0.63 11.92
N TYR A 17 18.51 -0.19 10.75
CA TYR A 17 17.26 0.55 10.60
C TYR A 17 16.05 -0.27 11.05
N GLY A 18 15.99 -1.56 10.73
CA GLY A 18 14.94 -2.45 11.23
C GLY A 18 14.90 -2.56 12.76
N TYR A 19 16.07 -2.61 13.40
CA TYR A 19 16.16 -2.59 14.86
C TYR A 19 15.78 -1.24 15.45
N GLU A 20 16.12 -0.11 14.82
CA GLU A 20 15.71 1.23 15.28
C GLU A 20 14.18 1.35 15.37
N LEU A 21 13.45 0.76 14.43
CA LEU A 21 11.97 0.78 14.44
C LEU A 21 11.34 0.05 15.63
N THR A 22 12.01 -0.98 16.14
CA THR A 22 11.51 -1.81 17.27
C THR A 22 12.15 -1.44 18.60
N TYR A 23 13.35 -0.88 18.56
CA TYR A 23 14.16 -0.45 19.71
C TYR A 23 14.75 0.94 19.43
N PRO A 24 14.00 2.01 19.73
CA PRO A 24 14.44 3.38 19.49
C PRO A 24 15.80 3.68 20.15
N GLY A 25 16.70 4.31 19.40
CA GLY A 25 18.07 4.61 19.81
C GLY A 25 19.10 3.52 19.49
N PHE A 26 18.68 2.36 18.97
CA PHE A 26 19.59 1.28 18.58
C PHE A 26 20.60 1.72 17.51
N ALA A 27 20.15 2.49 16.51
CA ALA A 27 21.01 2.97 15.44
C ALA A 27 22.15 3.84 15.98
N GLU A 28 21.84 4.75 16.89
CA GLU A 28 22.85 5.61 17.51
C GLU A 28 23.83 4.80 18.36
N MET A 29 23.34 3.81 19.12
CA MET A 29 24.22 2.88 19.84
C MET A 29 25.15 2.10 18.91
N ALA A 30 24.65 1.67 17.75
CA ALA A 30 25.46 1.00 16.74
C ALA A 30 26.53 1.95 16.16
N MET A 31 26.16 3.21 15.85
CA MET A 31 27.10 4.21 15.35
C MET A 31 28.20 4.54 16.35
N ILE A 32 27.88 4.67 17.64
CA ILE A 32 28.88 4.87 18.72
C ILE A 32 29.92 3.74 18.72
N LYS A 33 29.46 2.48 18.61
CA LYS A 33 30.37 1.33 18.52
C LYS A 33 31.25 1.40 17.27
N PHE A 34 30.71 1.77 16.11
CA PHE A 34 31.52 1.90 14.89
C PHE A 34 32.57 3.01 15.00
N MET A 35 32.23 4.15 15.57
CA MET A 35 33.18 5.24 15.79
C MET A 35 34.30 4.80 16.74
N ALA A 36 33.97 4.07 17.81
CA ALA A 36 34.97 3.50 18.73
C ALA A 36 35.92 2.49 18.07
N MET A 37 35.47 1.79 17.02
CA MET A 37 36.29 0.88 16.21
C MET A 37 37.03 1.58 15.06
N GLY A 38 36.98 2.91 14.97
CA GLY A 38 37.75 3.71 14.00
C GLY A 38 36.95 4.25 12.82
N SER A 39 35.63 4.02 12.74
CA SER A 39 34.79 4.58 11.66
C SER A 39 34.42 6.04 11.94
N LYS A 40 35.21 6.97 11.40
CA LYS A 40 34.98 8.43 11.56
C LYS A 40 33.65 8.93 10.98
N ASN A 41 33.10 8.22 9.99
CA ASN A 41 31.94 8.66 9.20
C ASN A 41 30.69 7.78 9.40
N ALA A 42 30.66 6.91 10.41
CA ALA A 42 29.57 5.95 10.61
C ALA A 42 28.17 6.59 10.57
N ARG A 43 27.99 7.71 11.30
CA ARG A 43 26.74 8.47 11.32
C ARG A 43 26.36 9.02 9.95
N ALA A 44 27.32 9.53 9.19
CA ALA A 44 27.08 10.08 7.86
C ALA A 44 26.62 8.99 6.88
N TYR A 45 27.24 7.81 6.91
CA TYR A 45 26.84 6.68 6.07
C TYR A 45 25.44 6.18 6.42
N TYR A 46 25.13 6.06 7.72
CA TYR A 46 23.80 5.64 8.13
C TYR A 46 22.73 6.66 7.75
N LYS A 47 22.98 7.96 7.94
CA LYS A 47 22.06 9.04 7.55
C LYS A 47 21.78 9.03 6.04
N GLN A 48 22.83 8.92 5.23
CA GLN A 48 22.68 8.84 3.77
C GLN A 48 21.84 7.61 3.36
N PHE A 49 22.06 6.47 4.02
CA PHE A 49 21.27 5.27 3.81
C PHE A 49 19.79 5.49 4.20
N SER A 50 19.52 5.99 5.41
CA SER A 50 18.15 6.13 5.93
C SER A 50 17.35 7.13 5.09
N GLU A 51 17.95 8.27 4.73
CA GLU A 51 17.31 9.28 3.87
C GLU A 51 16.94 8.71 2.50
N LYS A 52 17.85 7.96 1.87
CA LYS A 52 17.58 7.29 0.59
C LYS A 52 16.43 6.28 0.75
N TYR A 53 16.54 5.41 1.74
CA TYR A 53 15.57 4.33 1.98
C TYR A 53 14.17 4.85 2.28
N GLU A 54 14.06 5.86 3.14
CA GLU A 54 12.79 6.52 3.48
C GLU A 54 12.18 7.25 2.30
N ASN A 55 13.00 7.91 1.47
CA ASN A 55 12.51 8.58 0.27
C ASN A 55 11.95 7.58 -0.76
N GLU A 56 12.66 6.48 -1.00
CA GLU A 56 12.20 5.39 -1.88
C GLU A 56 10.89 4.76 -1.36
N ALA A 57 10.82 4.50 -0.06
CA ALA A 57 9.60 4.01 0.59
C ALA A 57 8.44 5.00 0.42
N LYS A 58 8.67 6.30 0.64
CA LYS A 58 7.64 7.34 0.52
C LYS A 58 7.08 7.44 -0.91
N GLN A 59 7.94 7.39 -1.93
CA GLN A 59 7.48 7.39 -3.32
C GLN A 59 6.64 6.14 -3.64
N THR A 60 7.07 4.99 -3.13
CA THR A 60 6.34 3.72 -3.31
C THR A 60 4.96 3.78 -2.65
N PHE A 61 4.89 4.21 -1.39
CA PHE A 61 3.62 4.32 -0.66
C PHE A 61 2.69 5.38 -1.24
N LYS A 62 3.22 6.47 -1.81
CA LYS A 62 2.40 7.48 -2.50
C LYS A 62 1.62 6.85 -3.66
N ASN A 63 2.31 6.07 -4.50
CA ASN A 63 1.67 5.43 -5.66
C ASN A 63 0.64 4.38 -5.24
N VAL A 64 0.97 3.56 -4.23
CA VAL A 64 0.04 2.55 -3.69
C VAL A 64 -1.18 3.23 -3.06
N GLY A 65 -0.99 4.33 -2.33
CA GLY A 65 -2.08 5.10 -1.72
C GLY A 65 -3.03 5.68 -2.76
N VAL A 66 -2.50 6.29 -3.83
CA VAL A 66 -3.31 6.79 -4.96
C VAL A 66 -4.12 5.65 -5.59
N TRP A 67 -3.45 4.54 -5.92
CA TRP A 67 -4.11 3.38 -6.50
C TRP A 67 -5.22 2.82 -5.60
N TYR A 68 -4.98 2.74 -4.28
CA TYR A 68 -5.96 2.23 -3.33
C TYR A 68 -7.21 3.12 -3.26
N VAL A 69 -7.04 4.44 -3.26
CA VAL A 69 -8.16 5.39 -3.30
C VAL A 69 -8.96 5.22 -4.60
N GLU A 70 -8.29 5.04 -5.74
CA GLU A 70 -8.96 4.77 -7.02
C GLU A 70 -9.78 3.46 -7.00
N GLN A 71 -9.26 2.41 -6.35
CA GLN A 71 -10.02 1.14 -6.21
C GLN A 71 -11.28 1.34 -5.36
N LEU A 72 -11.18 2.06 -4.25
CA LEU A 72 -12.35 2.35 -3.41
C LEU A 72 -13.42 3.14 -4.15
N GLU A 73 -13.03 4.09 -4.99
CA GLU A 73 -13.98 4.87 -5.78
C GLU A 73 -14.64 4.01 -6.88
N LYS A 74 -13.87 3.12 -7.54
CA LYS A 74 -14.42 2.14 -8.50
C LYS A 74 -15.46 1.23 -7.84
N GLU A 75 -15.15 0.67 -6.67
CA GLU A 75 -16.09 -0.16 -5.92
C GLU A 75 -17.36 0.60 -5.54
N ARG A 76 -17.22 1.86 -5.10
CA ARG A 76 -18.36 2.72 -4.79
C ARG A 76 -19.25 2.96 -6.00
N GLN A 77 -18.66 3.27 -7.16
CA GLN A 77 -19.40 3.48 -8.39
C GLN A 77 -20.10 2.21 -8.86
N GLU A 78 -19.44 1.05 -8.74
CA GLU A 78 -20.02 -0.23 -9.11
C GLU A 78 -21.22 -0.59 -8.21
N LYS A 79 -21.11 -0.34 -6.90
CA LYS A 79 -22.25 -0.49 -5.97
C LYS A 79 -23.43 0.38 -6.38
N LYS A 80 -23.19 1.67 -6.66
CA LYS A 80 -24.23 2.58 -7.15
C LYS A 80 -24.87 2.10 -8.46
N ARG A 81 -24.07 1.59 -9.41
CA ARG A 81 -24.58 1.04 -10.67
C ARG A 81 -25.48 -0.18 -10.43
N LYS A 82 -25.04 -1.11 -9.58
CA LYS A 82 -25.82 -2.30 -9.21
C LYS A 82 -27.12 -1.92 -8.52
N GLU A 83 -27.09 -0.96 -7.59
CA GLU A 83 -28.28 -0.43 -6.93
C GLU A 83 -29.26 0.20 -7.93
N VAL A 84 -28.78 0.99 -8.89
CA VAL A 84 -29.67 1.56 -9.93
C VAL A 84 -30.28 0.46 -10.80
N ILE A 85 -29.50 -0.57 -11.17
CA ILE A 85 -30.00 -1.71 -11.95
C ILE A 85 -31.05 -2.49 -11.17
N THR A 86 -30.83 -2.76 -9.88
CA THR A 86 -31.80 -3.46 -9.04
C THR A 86 -33.07 -2.64 -8.84
N TRP A 87 -32.94 -1.33 -8.60
CA TRP A 87 -34.08 -0.40 -8.52
C TRP A 87 -34.92 -0.39 -9.81
N LYS A 88 -34.28 -0.35 -10.98
CA LYS A 88 -34.98 -0.41 -12.27
C LYS A 88 -35.63 -1.77 -12.55
N LYS A 89 -35.07 -2.84 -11.98
CA LYS A 89 -35.60 -4.20 -12.11
C LYS A 89 -36.67 -4.53 -11.07
N ASP A 90 -37.00 -3.62 -10.15
CA ASP A 90 -38.11 -3.81 -9.22
C ASP A 90 -39.44 -3.73 -9.99
N PRO A 91 -40.24 -4.82 -10.05
CA PRO A 91 -41.53 -4.82 -10.72
C PRO A 91 -42.49 -3.74 -10.21
N LYS A 92 -42.37 -3.33 -8.94
CA LYS A 92 -43.17 -2.26 -8.34
C LYS A 92 -42.82 -0.88 -8.86
N LYS A 93 -41.69 -0.74 -9.58
CA LYS A 93 -41.17 0.52 -10.13
C LYS A 93 -41.13 0.53 -11.65
N MET A 94 -41.36 -0.61 -12.31
CA MET A 94 -41.48 -0.69 -13.76
C MET A 94 -42.79 -0.09 -14.26
N SER A 95 -42.78 0.46 -15.47
CA SER A 95 -44.00 0.83 -16.18
C SER A 95 -44.77 -0.41 -16.65
N ASN A 96 -46.09 -0.27 -16.86
CA ASN A 96 -46.93 -1.37 -17.38
C ASN A 96 -46.40 -1.97 -18.69
N LYS A 97 -45.80 -1.14 -19.56
CA LYS A 97 -45.20 -1.59 -20.84
C LYS A 97 -43.98 -2.47 -20.62
N GLU A 98 -43.14 -2.15 -19.64
CA GLU A 98 -41.93 -2.93 -19.30
C GLU A 98 -42.29 -4.25 -18.62
N LEU A 99 -43.33 -4.26 -17.77
CA LEU A 99 -43.85 -5.46 -17.13
C LEU A 99 -44.41 -6.45 -18.16
N LEU A 100 -45.23 -5.96 -19.10
CA LEU A 100 -45.77 -6.78 -20.19
C LEU A 100 -44.66 -7.42 -21.03
N ASN A 101 -43.64 -6.65 -21.41
CA ASN A 101 -42.53 -7.15 -22.21
C ASN A 101 -41.68 -8.21 -21.44
N SER A 102 -41.58 -8.07 -20.12
CA SER A 102 -40.91 -9.06 -19.26
C SER A 102 -41.70 -10.36 -19.14
N LEU A 103 -43.03 -10.27 -19.02
CA LEU A 103 -43.92 -11.43 -19.01
C LEU A 103 -43.90 -12.18 -20.35
N GLU A 104 -43.90 -11.46 -21.47
CA GLU A 104 -43.81 -12.09 -22.80
C GLU A 104 -42.52 -12.88 -22.99
N LYS A 105 -41.38 -12.38 -22.51
CA LYS A 105 -40.10 -13.11 -22.58
C LYS A 105 -40.09 -14.37 -21.73
N LEU A 106 -40.71 -14.33 -20.54
CA LEU A 106 -40.85 -15.50 -19.68
C LEU A 106 -41.72 -16.59 -20.29
N VAL A 107 -42.81 -16.20 -20.96
CA VAL A 107 -43.71 -17.12 -21.65
C VAL A 107 -43.05 -17.75 -22.89
N LYS A 108 -42.17 -17.01 -23.57
CA LYS A 108 -41.45 -17.50 -24.77
C LYS A 108 -40.23 -18.37 -24.46
N GLY A 109 -39.74 -18.37 -23.21
CA GLY A 109 -38.61 -19.20 -22.79
C GLY A 109 -37.22 -18.66 -23.17
N ASP A 110 -37.12 -17.40 -23.59
CA ASP A 110 -35.89 -16.77 -24.12
C ASP A 110 -34.96 -16.19 -23.02
N LEU A 111 -34.80 -16.86 -21.88
CA LEU A 111 -33.95 -16.38 -20.78
C LEU A 111 -32.45 -16.63 -21.01
#